data_AF-A0A9D1PRW7-F1
#
_entry.id   AF-A0A9D1PRW7-F1
#
_cell.length_a   1.000
_cell.length_b   1.000
_cell.length_c   1.000
_cell.angle_alpha   90.00
_cell.angle_beta   90.00
_cell.angle_gamma   90.00
#
_symmetry.space_group_name_H-M   'P 1'
#
loop_
_entity.id
_entity.type
_entity.pdbx_description
1 polymer ?
#
loop_
_entity_poly.entity_id
_entity_poly.type
_entity_poly.pdbx_seq_one_letter_code
_entity_poly.pdbx_strand_id
1 'polypeptide(L)'
;MKINALPALVIGAGLSLLLFITGGTDNVLNYAVIIVSILCMSAFFSVHYLTIYYLMQPYNAATEIKNGMYQVVKVATYVVCYYMIKVRMPTIVFGTLTIVFCILYCMIACILVYRFAPKTFRLRQ
;
A
#
# COMPACT_ATOMS: atom_id res chain seq x y z
N MET A 1 6.68 -3.59 -7.28
CA MET A 1 5.69 -4.65 -7.55
C MET A 1 6.29 -6.05 -7.53
N LYS A 2 7.28 -6.40 -8.38
CA LYS A 2 7.77 -7.79 -8.50
C LYS A 2 8.12 -8.48 -7.17
N ILE A 3 8.75 -7.76 -6.23
CA ILE A 3 9.19 -8.33 -4.95
C ILE A 3 8.03 -8.47 -3.94
N ASN A 4 7.11 -7.50 -3.86
CA ASN A 4 6.04 -7.48 -2.86
C ASN A 4 4.77 -8.24 -3.29
N ALA A 5 4.61 -8.54 -4.58
CA ALA A 5 3.44 -9.24 -5.10
C ALA A 5 3.40 -10.71 -4.66
N LEU A 6 4.56 -11.38 -4.63
CA LEU A 6 4.64 -12.79 -4.25
C LEU A 6 4.30 -13.02 -2.76
N PRO A 7 4.88 -12.28 -1.80
CA PRO A 7 4.45 -12.35 -0.40
C PRO A 7 2.96 -12.03 -0.23
N ALA A 8 2.44 -11.02 -0.93
CA ALA A 8 1.03 -10.65 -0.86
C ALA A 8 0.10 -11.77 -1.35
N LEU A 9 0.46 -12.45 -2.44
CA LEU A 9 -0.30 -13.57 -2.96
C LEU A 9 -0.28 -14.76 -1.99
N VAL A 10 0.89 -15.09 -1.42
CA VAL A 10 1.02 -16.15 -0.42
C VAL A 10 0.17 -15.84 0.81
N ILE A 11 0.20 -14.60 1.31
CA ILE A 11 -0.60 -14.17 2.47
C ILE A 11 -2.10 -14.21 2.13
N GLY A 12 -2.51 -13.71 0.96
CA GLY A 12 -3.92 -13.72 0.55
C GLY A 12 -4.49 -15.11 0.36
N ALA A 13 -3.75 -16.00 -0.30
CA ALA A 13 -4.13 -17.40 -0.44
C ALA A 13 -4.16 -18.11 0.91
N GLY A 14 -3.14 -17.90 1.75
CA GLY A 14 -3.06 -18.49 3.09
C GLY A 14 -4.22 -18.08 4.00
N LEU A 15 -4.56 -16.78 4.05
CA LEU A 15 -5.69 -16.30 4.85
C LEU A 15 -7.03 -16.82 4.33
N SER A 16 -7.20 -16.91 3.01
CA SER A 16 -8.41 -17.47 2.41
C SER A 16 -8.56 -18.97 2.70
N LEU A 17 -7.45 -19.71 2.65
CA LEU A 17 -7.43 -21.13 3.00
C LEU A 17 -7.74 -21.35 4.49
N LEU A 18 -7.16 -20.55 5.38
CA LEU A 18 -7.47 -20.62 6.81
C LEU A 18 -8.94 -20.32 7.09
N LEU A 19 -9.51 -19.32 6.43
CA LEU A 19 -10.92 -19.00 6.55
C LEU A 19 -11.81 -20.16 6.07
N PHE A 20 -11.39 -20.86 5.02
CA PHE A 20 -12.11 -22.00 4.45
C PHE A 20 -12.07 -23.20 5.39
N ILE A 21 -10.88 -23.57 5.89
CA ILE A 21 -10.70 -24.70 6.80
C ILE A 21 -11.46 -24.49 8.12
N THR A 22 -11.50 -23.25 8.62
CA THR A 22 -12.20 -22.91 9.86
C THR A 22 -13.73 -22.77 9.69
N GLY A 23 -14.24 -22.79 8.46
CA GLY A 23 -15.67 -22.56 8.20
C GLY A 23 -16.13 -21.15 8.57
N GLY A 24 -15.23 -20.16 8.55
CA GLY A 24 -15.52 -18.83 9.08
C GLY A 24 -16.49 -17.98 8.25
N THR A 25 -16.89 -18.45 7.06
CA THR A 25 -17.91 -17.80 6.22
C THR A 25 -18.50 -18.75 5.18
N ASP A 26 -19.83 -18.69 5.00
CA ASP A 26 -20.53 -19.37 3.91
C ASP A 26 -20.48 -18.58 2.60
N ASN A 27 -20.24 -17.26 2.68
CA ASN A 27 -20.19 -16.41 1.51
C ASN A 27 -18.87 -16.57 0.75
N VAL A 28 -18.96 -17.19 -0.43
CA VAL A 28 -17.83 -17.48 -1.32
C VAL A 28 -17.08 -16.20 -1.77
N LEU A 29 -17.77 -15.06 -1.83
CA LEU A 29 -17.15 -13.79 -2.24
C LEU A 29 -16.08 -13.33 -1.26
N ASN A 30 -16.18 -13.67 0.03
CA ASN A 30 -15.22 -13.26 1.04
C ASN A 30 -13.81 -13.78 0.75
N TYR A 31 -13.68 -14.99 0.20
CA TYR A 31 -12.39 -15.57 -0.16
C TYR A 31 -11.71 -14.77 -1.28
N ALA A 32 -12.46 -14.46 -2.35
CA ALA A 32 -11.95 -13.66 -3.46
C ALA A 32 -11.58 -12.24 -3.00
N VAL A 33 -12.44 -11.63 -2.19
CA VAL A 33 -12.25 -10.27 -1.67
C VAL A 33 -10.99 -10.16 -0.80
N ILE A 34 -10.69 -11.17 0.02
CA ILE A 34 -9.46 -11.20 0.83
C ILE A 34 -8.22 -11.18 -0.08
N ILE A 35 -8.15 -12.07 -1.07
CA ILE A 35 -7.01 -12.13 -2.00
C ILE A 35 -6.84 -10.79 -2.73
N VAL A 36 -7.92 -10.26 -3.30
CA VAL A 36 -7.87 -9.00 -4.07
C VAL A 36 -7.47 -7.83 -3.18
N SER A 37 -8.03 -7.71 -1.98
CA SER A 37 -7.73 -6.61 -1.07
C SER A 37 -6.25 -6.58 -0.65
N ILE A 38 -5.64 -7.75 -0.42
CA ILE A 38 -4.22 -7.87 -0.05
C ILE A 38 -3.31 -7.50 -1.23
N LEU A 39 -3.67 -7.91 -2.45
CA LEU A 39 -2.95 -7.49 -3.65
C LEU A 39 -3.06 -5.97 -3.87
N CYS A 40 -4.25 -5.39 -3.68
CA CYS A 40 -4.46 -3.95 -3.73
C CYS A 40 -3.61 -3.21 -2.69
N MET A 41 -3.53 -3.69 -1.44
CA MET A 41 -2.67 -3.12 -0.40
C MET A 41 -1.19 -3.19 -0.79
N SER A 42 -0.72 -4.33 -1.31
CA SER A 42 0.65 -4.49 -1.80
C SER A 42 0.99 -3.49 -2.91
N ALA A 43 0.02 -3.26 -3.81
CA ALA A 43 0.12 -2.27 -4.86
C ALA A 43 0.19 -0.85 -4.31
N PHE A 44 -0.71 -0.50 -3.41
CA PHE A 44 -0.77 0.81 -2.76
C PHE A 44 0.55 1.16 -2.08
N PHE A 45 1.10 0.30 -1.21
CA PHE A 45 2.36 0.59 -0.53
C PHE A 45 3.53 0.72 -1.51
N SER A 46 3.54 -0.03 -2.61
CA SER A 46 4.55 0.09 -3.66
C SER A 46 4.47 1.47 -4.35
N VAL A 47 3.28 1.89 -4.75
CA VAL A 47 3.06 3.19 -5.43
C VAL A 47 3.31 4.34 -4.47
N HIS A 48 2.85 4.24 -3.24
CA HIS A 48 3.06 5.21 -2.18
C HIS A 48 4.55 5.46 -1.92
N TYR A 49 5.34 4.39 -1.77
CA TYR A 49 6.79 4.49 -1.62
C TYR A 49 7.45 5.21 -2.80
N LEU A 50 7.11 4.81 -4.03
CA LEU A 50 7.64 5.45 -5.24
C LEU A 50 7.25 6.92 -5.35
N THR A 51 6.01 7.25 -5.01
CA THR A 51 5.49 8.62 -5.03
C THR A 51 6.30 9.50 -4.10
N ILE A 52 6.52 9.06 -2.86
CA ILE A 52 7.33 9.83 -1.92
C ILE A 52 8.78 9.91 -2.39
N TYR A 53 9.33 8.81 -2.92
CA TYR A 53 10.69 8.79 -3.44
C TYR A 53 10.90 9.83 -4.56
N TYR A 54 10.00 9.89 -5.55
CA TYR A 54 10.10 10.84 -6.67
C TYR A 54 9.82 12.29 -6.27
N LEU A 55 8.91 12.51 -5.32
CA LEU A 55 8.55 13.87 -4.89
C LEU A 55 9.55 14.47 -3.91
N MET A 56 10.11 13.65 -3.01
CA MET A 56 10.92 14.15 -1.88
C MET A 56 12.41 13.84 -1.99
N GLN A 57 12.81 12.93 -2.88
CA GLN A 57 14.19 12.48 -3.10
C GLN A 57 15.02 12.38 -1.81
N PRO A 58 14.71 11.40 -0.95
CA PRO A 58 15.23 11.38 0.42
C PRO A 58 16.69 10.94 0.54
N TYR A 59 17.23 10.29 -0.50
CA TYR A 59 18.56 9.69 -0.53
C TYR A 59 19.57 10.58 -1.26
N ASN A 60 20.77 10.72 -0.69
CA ASN A 60 21.93 11.30 -1.40
C ASN A 60 22.65 10.24 -2.24
N ALA A 61 23.73 10.63 -2.93
CA ALA A 61 24.56 9.72 -3.74
C ALA A 61 25.17 8.56 -2.93
N ALA A 62 25.37 8.75 -1.61
CA ALA A 62 25.86 7.74 -0.67
C ALA A 62 24.73 6.89 -0.03
N THR A 63 23.48 7.02 -0.49
CA THR A 63 22.28 6.31 0.02
C THR A 63 21.89 6.65 1.48
N GLU A 64 22.38 7.76 2.02
CA GLU A 64 22.00 8.26 3.33
C GLU A 64 20.67 9.02 3.26
N ILE A 65 19.84 8.85 4.29
CA ILE A 65 18.58 9.58 4.42
C ILE A 65 18.87 10.96 5.01
N LYS A 66 18.73 12.02 4.22
CA LYS A 66 18.90 13.41 4.69
C LYS A 66 17.59 14.19 4.82
N ASN A 67 16.50 13.75 4.20
CA ASN A 67 15.24 14.49 4.18
C ASN A 67 14.36 14.17 5.41
N GLY A 68 14.26 15.11 6.36
CA GLY A 68 13.38 14.98 7.53
C GLY A 68 11.89 14.85 7.17
N MET A 69 11.43 15.50 6.09
CA MET A 69 10.04 15.39 5.65
C MET A 69 9.68 13.96 5.22
N TYR A 70 10.63 13.24 4.60
CA TYR A 70 10.45 11.83 4.26
C TYR A 70 10.28 10.96 5.50
N GLN A 71 11.01 11.24 6.58
CA GLN A 71 10.85 10.51 7.84
C GLN A 71 9.47 10.76 8.45
N VAL A 72 9.01 12.01 8.47
CA VAL A 72 7.67 12.37 8.99
C VAL A 72 6.58 11.65 8.21
N VAL A 73 6.62 11.67 6.87
CA VAL A 73 5.60 10.99 6.04
C VAL A 73 5.61 9.49 6.27
N LYS A 74 6.79 8.85 6.39
CA LYS A 74 6.88 7.44 6.74
C LYS A 74 6.26 7.13 8.10
N VAL A 75 6.60 7.90 9.14
CA VAL A 75 6.04 7.66 10.48
C VAL A 75 4.52 7.84 10.46
N ALA A 76 4.03 8.89 9.80
CA ALA A 76 2.60 9.16 9.68
C ALA A 76 1.86 7.98 9.02
N THR A 77 2.40 7.40 7.97
CA THR A 77 1.74 6.27 7.28
C THR A 77 1.71 5.03 8.16
N TYR A 78 2.79 4.71 8.88
CA TYR A 78 2.78 3.63 9.86
C TYR A 78 1.77 3.85 10.99
N VAL A 79 1.65 5.08 11.49
CA VAL A 79 0.67 5.43 12.54
C VAL A 79 -0.76 5.19 12.04
N VAL A 80 -1.09 5.63 10.81
CA VAL A 80 -2.41 5.38 10.21
C VAL A 80 -2.68 3.88 10.11
N CYS A 81 -1.72 3.10 9.60
CA CYS A 81 -1.87 1.65 9.50
C CYS A 81 -2.07 0.99 10.86
N TYR A 82 -1.35 1.44 11.89
CA TYR A 82 -1.50 0.93 13.25
C TYR A 82 -2.93 1.13 13.79
N TYR A 83 -3.52 2.30 13.57
CA TYR A 83 -4.91 2.55 13.96
C TYR A 83 -5.89 1.70 13.16
N MET A 84 -5.64 1.48 11.86
CA MET A 84 -6.49 0.62 11.03
C MET A 84 -6.56 -0.83 11.50
N ILE A 85 -5.50 -1.36 12.14
CA ILE A 85 -5.52 -2.73 12.72
C ILE A 85 -6.61 -2.88 13.79
N LYS A 86 -6.93 -1.79 14.52
CA LYS A 86 -7.94 -1.82 15.59
C LYS A 86 -9.38 -1.76 15.05
N VAL A 87 -9.57 -1.40 13.78
CA VAL A 87 -10.89 -1.24 13.17
C VAL A 87 -11.41 -2.62 12.75
N ARG A 88 -12.51 -3.05 13.36
CA ARG A 88 -13.23 -4.26 12.95
C ARG A 88 -14.36 -3.88 11.98
N MET A 89 -14.37 -4.51 10.81
CA MET A 89 -15.38 -4.26 9.77
C MET A 89 -15.64 -5.53 8.95
N PRO A 90 -16.82 -5.67 8.32
CA PRO A 90 -17.12 -6.80 7.45
C PRO A 90 -16.16 -6.89 6.27
N THR A 91 -15.80 -8.11 5.87
CA THR A 91 -14.82 -8.38 4.80
C THR A 91 -15.17 -7.70 3.47
N ILE A 92 -16.45 -7.74 3.07
CA ILE A 92 -16.92 -7.08 1.84
C ILE A 92 -16.70 -5.57 1.91
N VAL A 93 -17.10 -4.94 3.02
CA VAL A 93 -16.93 -3.49 3.22
C VAL A 93 -15.46 -3.11 3.20
N PHE A 94 -14.62 -3.86 3.91
CA PHE A 94 -13.17 -3.67 3.91
C PHE A 94 -12.58 -3.76 2.50
N GLY A 95 -12.95 -4.80 1.76
CA GLY A 95 -12.47 -5.04 0.40
C GLY A 95 -12.85 -3.92 -0.55
N THR A 96 -14.13 -3.54 -0.56
CA THR A 96 -14.62 -2.45 -1.42
C THR A 96 -13.92 -1.14 -1.11
N LEU A 97 -13.81 -0.76 0.17
CA LEU A 97 -13.12 0.47 0.57
C LEU A 97 -11.65 0.44 0.17
N THR A 98 -10.96 -0.69 0.37
CA THR A 98 -9.55 -0.85 0.01
C THR A 98 -9.33 -0.70 -1.50
N ILE A 99 -10.17 -1.34 -2.32
CA ILE A 99 -10.08 -1.27 -3.78
C ILE A 99 -10.31 0.17 -4.26
N VAL A 100 -11.39 0.81 -3.81
CA VAL A 100 -11.73 2.19 -4.19
C VAL A 100 -10.61 3.14 -3.78
N PHE A 101 -10.13 3.03 -2.54
CA PHE A 101 -9.01 3.83 -2.04
C PHE A 101 -7.75 3.63 -2.87
N CYS A 102 -7.37 2.40 -3.20
CA CYS A 102 -6.18 2.12 -4.01
C CYS A 102 -6.29 2.74 -5.40
N ILE A 103 -7.44 2.61 -6.06
CA ILE A 103 -7.66 3.19 -7.39
C ILE A 103 -7.54 4.71 -7.34
N LEU A 104 -8.27 5.36 -6.42
CA LEU A 104 -8.23 6.82 -6.24
C LEU A 104 -6.81 7.30 -5.92
N TYR A 105 -6.14 6.63 -4.99
CA TYR A 105 -4.79 6.99 -4.58
C TYR A 105 -3.80 6.85 -5.74
N CYS A 106 -3.83 5.74 -6.48
CA CYS A 106 -2.96 5.53 -7.63
C CYS A 106 -3.18 6.60 -8.72
N MET A 107 -4.44 6.98 -9.00
CA MET A 107 -4.72 8.08 -9.94
C MET A 107 -4.11 9.39 -9.48
N ILE A 108 -4.31 9.78 -8.21
CA ILE A 108 -3.76 11.01 -7.63
C ILE A 108 -2.23 10.96 -7.63
N ALA A 109 -1.64 9.84 -7.22
CA ALA A 109 -0.20 9.62 -7.20
C ALA A 109 0.42 9.79 -8.58
N CYS A 110 -0.17 9.19 -9.62
CA CYS A 110 0.28 9.37 -11.00
C CYS A 110 0.26 10.85 -11.40
N ILE A 111 -0.85 11.55 -11.17
CA ILE A 111 -0.98 12.98 -11.49
C ILE A 111 0.10 13.81 -10.77
N LEU A 112 0.30 13.56 -9.48
CA LEU A 112 1.31 14.27 -8.67
C LEU A 112 2.72 14.00 -9.19
N VAL A 113 3.06 12.73 -9.45
CA VAL A 113 4.39 12.35 -9.97
C VAL A 113 4.64 13.01 -11.32
N TYR A 114 3.71 12.91 -12.27
CA TYR A 114 3.90 13.53 -13.59
C TYR A 114 4.07 15.05 -13.52
N ARG A 115 3.36 15.73 -12.61
CA ARG A 115 3.40 17.19 -12.49
C ARG A 115 4.63 17.71 -11.72
N PHE A 116 5.02 17.03 -10.65
CA PHE A 116 6.00 17.55 -9.69
C PHE A 116 7.35 16.84 -9.76
N ALA A 117 7.42 15.55 -10.11
CA ALA A 117 8.70 14.85 -10.24
C ALA A 117 9.73 15.56 -11.14
N PRO A 118 9.39 16.12 -12.33
CA PRO A 118 10.39 16.82 -13.15
C PRO A 118 10.95 18.09 -12.47
N LYS A 119 10.26 18.66 -11.49
CA LYS A 119 10.69 19.85 -10.74
C LYS A 119 11.44 19.50 -9.46
N THR A 120 11.10 18.39 -8.81
CA THR A 120 11.65 17.97 -7.51
C THR A 120 12.78 16.96 -7.61
N PHE A 121 12.94 16.28 -8.75
CA PHE A 121 13.99 15.28 -8.94
C PHE A 121 15.34 15.97 -9.27
N ARG A 122 16.10 16.29 -8.22
CA ARG A 122 17.48 16.78 -8.30
C ARG A 122 18.35 15.92 -7.39
N LEU A 123 19.35 15.24 -7.97
CA LEU A 123 20.36 14.48 -7.23
C LEU A 123 21.06 15.41 -6.23
N ARG A 124 20.74 15.24 -4.94
CA ARG A 124 21.47 15.88 -3.85
C ARG A 124 22.78 15.12 -3.66
N GLN A 125 23.90 15.77 -3.94
CA GLN A 125 25.24 15.31 -3.56
C GLN A 125 25.34 15.23 -2.04
#